data_AF-M5JTS8-F1
#
_entry.id   AF-M5JTS8-F1
#
_cell.length_a   1.000
_cell.length_b   1.000
_cell.length_c   1.000
_cell.angle_alpha   90.00
_cell.angle_beta   90.00
_cell.angle_gamma   90.00
#
_symmetry.space_group_name_H-M   'P 1'
#
loop_
_entity.id
_entity.type
_entity.pdbx_description
1 polymer ?
#
loop_
_entity_poly.entity_id
_entity_poly.type
_entity_poly.pdbx_seq_one_letter_code
_entity_poly.pdbx_strand_id
1 'polypeptide(L)' 'MNDPLYPRLRLRADANWRTVVRAAACQIDRGIRHDPAFRFARKRFYRSMLAEHRTDRRELANAFRL' A
#
# COMPACT_ATOMS: atom_id res chain seq x y z
N MET A 1 -2.77 -8.32 13.21
CA MET A 1 -1.71 -7.31 13.41
C MET A 1 -1.94 -6.22 12.37
N ASN A 2 -2.60 -5.14 12.77
CA ASN A 2 -2.70 -3.91 11.97
C ASN A 2 -1.31 -3.26 12.00
N ASP A 3 -0.64 -3.19 10.85
CA ASP A 3 0.64 -2.50 10.73
C ASP A 3 0.39 -0.99 10.89
N PRO A 4 0.98 -0.29 11.88
CA PRO A 4 0.68 1.11 12.18
C PRO A 4 1.03 2.10 11.07
N LEU A 5 1.62 1.64 9.96
CA LEU A 5 1.91 2.43 8.77
C LEU A 5 0.68 2.73 7.90
N TYR A 6 -0.45 2.06 8.14
CA TYR A 6 -1.61 2.16 7.28
C TYR A 6 -2.49 3.43 7.34
N PRO A 7 -2.40 4.38 8.31
CA PRO A 7 -3.35 5.50 8.30
C PRO A 7 -3.09 6.63 7.28
N ARG A 8 -1.99 6.64 6.51
CA ARG A 8 -1.52 7.90 5.88
C ARG A 8 -1.51 7.99 4.36
N LEU A 9 -1.96 6.97 3.64
CA LEU A 9 -1.89 7.06 2.18
C LEU A 9 -2.92 8.01 1.55
N ARG A 10 -3.99 8.41 2.28
CA ARG A 10 -5.08 9.27 1.74
C ARG A 10 -5.54 8.81 0.34
N LEU A 11 -5.54 7.50 0.11
CA LEU A 11 -5.94 6.93 -1.16
C LEU A 11 -7.43 6.66 -1.16
N ARG A 12 -8.07 6.92 -2.31
CA ARG A 12 -9.43 6.46 -2.54
C ARG A 12 -9.44 4.94 -2.70
N ALA A 13 -10.51 4.28 -2.27
CA ALA A 13 -10.65 2.82 -2.36
C ALA A 13 -10.64 2.29 -3.82
N ASP A 14 -10.97 3.15 -4.79
CA ASP A 14 -10.92 2.87 -6.22
C ASP A 14 -9.54 3.11 -6.86
N ALA A 15 -8.54 3.53 -6.07
CA ALA A 15 -7.20 3.80 -6.57
C ALA A 15 -6.58 2.57 -7.25
N ASN A 16 -5.96 2.80 -8.41
CA ASN A 16 -5.21 1.77 -9.13
C ASN A 16 -3.97 1.34 -8.31
N TRP A 17 -3.54 0.10 -8.47
CA TRP A 17 -2.37 -0.48 -7.80
C TRP A 17 -1.09 0.37 -7.98
N ARG A 18 -0.94 1.04 -9.14
CA ARG A 18 0.19 1.95 -9.38
C ARG A 18 0.18 3.17 -8.46
N THR A 19 -1.00 3.71 -8.19
CA THR A 19 -1.19 4.84 -7.28
C THR A 19 -0.86 4.43 -5.86
N VAL A 20 -1.28 3.22 -5.46
CA VAL A 20 -0.94 2.63 -4.16
C VAL A 20 0.57 2.51 -4.00
N VAL A 21 1.27 1.90 -4.96
CA VAL A 21 2.73 1.73 -4.92
C VAL A 21 3.46 3.08 -4.95
N ARG A 22 2.97 4.07 -5.70
CA ARG A 22 3.58 5.40 -5.75
C ARG A 22 3.45 6.13 -4.42
N ALA A 23 2.25 6.14 -3.84
CA ALA A 23 2.02 6.75 -2.54
C ALA A 23 2.80 6.02 -1.44
N ALA A 24 2.91 4.69 -1.50
CA ALA A 24 3.79 3.88 -0.66
C ALA A 24 5.25 4.31 -0.78
N ALA A 25 5.74 4.46 -2.02
CA ALA A 25 7.11 4.88 -2.28
C ALA A 25 7.38 6.27 -1.72
N CYS A 26 6.41 7.20 -1.79
CA CYS A 26 6.52 8.54 -1.20
C CYS A 26 6.67 8.54 0.33
N GLN A 27 6.22 7.50 1.03
CA GLN A 27 6.43 7.35 2.49
C GLN A 27 7.85 6.87 2.83
N ILE A 28 8.59 6.34 1.85
CA ILE A 28 9.95 5.86 2.05
C ILE A 28 10.93 6.98 1.74
N ASP A 29 11.87 7.18 2.65
CA ASP A 29 12.98 8.10 2.51
C ASP A 29 13.75 7.87 1.20
N ARG A 30 14.22 8.95 0.57
CA ARG A 30 14.81 8.86 -0.78
C ARG A 30 16.06 7.99 -0.79
N GLY A 31 16.88 8.04 0.27
CA GLY A 31 18.06 7.19 0.43
C GLY A 31 17.71 5.70 0.46
N ILE A 32 16.77 5.30 1.31
CA ILE A 32 16.30 3.91 1.44
C ILE A 32 15.64 3.40 0.15
N ARG A 33 14.98 4.31 -0.60
CA ARG A 33 14.37 3.97 -1.88
C ARG A 33 15.40 3.57 -2.94
N HIS A 34 16.52 4.27 -2.99
CA HIS A 34 17.57 4.01 -3.97
C HIS A 34 18.57 2.95 -3.51
N ASP A 35 18.70 2.71 -2.21
CA ASP A 35 19.61 1.72 -1.65
C ASP A 35 19.25 0.29 -2.13
N PRO A 36 20.16 -0.41 -2.83
CA PRO A 36 19.95 -1.78 -3.28
C PRO A 36 19.74 -2.78 -2.14
N ALA A 37 20.34 -2.56 -0.96
CA ALA A 37 20.24 -3.46 0.20
C ALA A 37 18.80 -3.60 0.70
N PHE A 38 18.00 -2.53 0.57
CA PHE A 38 16.60 -2.52 0.98
C PHE A 38 15.63 -3.02 -0.10
N ARG A 39 16.12 -3.48 -1.27
CA ARG A 39 15.24 -3.91 -2.38
C ARG A 39 14.20 -4.94 -1.97
N PHE A 40 14.60 -5.94 -1.17
CA PHE A 40 13.69 -6.98 -0.69
C PHE A 40 12.67 -6.43 0.31
N ALA A 41 13.12 -5.61 1.27
CA ALA A 41 12.25 -4.95 2.24
C ALA A 41 11.19 -4.08 1.54
N ARG A 42 11.60 -3.26 0.57
CA ARG A 42 10.66 -2.45 -0.24
C ARG A 42 9.65 -3.30 -1.00
N LYS A 43 10.10 -4.40 -1.63
CA LYS A 43 9.20 -5.29 -2.37
C LYS A 43 8.17 -5.96 -1.46
N ARG A 44 8.60 -6.38 -0.26
CA ARG A 44 7.70 -6.94 0.76
C ARG A 44 6.70 -5.89 1.22
N PHE A 45 7.15 -4.68 1.52
CA PHE A 45 6.30 -3.55 1.90
C PHE A 45 5.24 -3.23 0.84
N TYR A 46 5.63 -3.09 -0.44
CA TYR A 46 4.69 -2.83 -1.53
C TYR A 46 3.67 -3.97 -1.70
N ARG A 47 4.08 -5.23 -1.50
CA ARG A 47 3.17 -6.38 -1.58
C ARG A 47 2.15 -6.39 -0.45
N SER A 48 2.57 -6.12 0.78
CA SER A 48 1.64 -5.97 1.91
C SER A 48 0.63 -4.87 1.63
N MET A 49 1.09 -3.73 1.09
CA MET A 49 0.19 -2.64 0.73
C MET A 49 -0.84 -3.03 -0.35
N LEU A 50 -0.41 -3.75 -1.38
CA LEU A 50 -1.34 -4.20 -2.40
C LEU A 50 -2.33 -5.26 -1.91
N ALA A 51 -1.92 -6.09 -0.95
CA ALA A 51 -2.79 -7.11 -0.38
C ALA A 51 -3.93 -6.47 0.43
N GLU A 52 -3.58 -5.54 1.31
CA GLU A 52 -4.55 -4.86 2.18
C GLU A 52 -5.45 -3.90 1.38
N HIS A 53 -4.94 -3.15 0.41
CA HIS A 53 -5.80 -2.36 -0.51
C HIS A 53 -6.83 -3.21 -1.26
N ARG A 54 -6.49 -4.47 -1.59
CA ARG A 54 -7.44 -5.40 -2.21
C ARG A 54 -8.49 -5.89 -1.21
N THR A 55 -8.10 -6.10 0.05
CA THR A 55 -9.03 -6.46 1.12
C THR A 55 -10.02 -5.33 1.36
N ASP A 56 -9.56 -4.09 1.54
CA ASP A 56 -10.41 -2.91 1.74
C ASP A 56 -11.40 -2.73 0.57
N ARG A 57 -10.91 -2.88 -0.66
CA ARG A 57 -11.76 -2.81 -1.85
C ARG A 57 -12.81 -3.92 -1.88
N ARG A 58 -12.47 -5.13 -1.43
CA ARG A 58 -13.41 -6.26 -1.34
C ARG A 58 -14.44 -6.04 -0.25
N GLU A 59 -14.03 -5.54 0.91
CA GLU A 59 -14.93 -5.22 2.03
C GLU A 59 -15.91 -4.12 1.66
N LEU A 60 -15.45 -3.03 1.02
CA LEU A 60 -16.32 -2.00 0.47
C LEU A 60 -17.31 -2.58 -0.56
N ALA A 61 -16.82 -3.38 -1.51
CA ALA A 61 -17.70 -4.00 -2.51
C ALA A 61 -18.74 -4.94 -1.88
N ASN A 62 -18.38 -5.65 -0.81
CA ASN A 62 -19.30 -6.49 -0.06
C ASN A 62 -20.32 -5.65 0.72
N ALA A 63 -19.90 -4.55 1.35
CA ALA A 63 -20.79 -3.67 2.12
C ALA A 63 -21.87 -3.02 1.24
N PHE A 64 -21.59 -2.80 -0.05
CA PHE A 64 -22.55 -2.25 -1.01
C PHE A 64 -23.24 -3.31 -1.89
N ARG A 65 -22.91 -4.60 -1.73
CA ARG A 65 -23.70 -5.70 -2.29
C ARG A 65 -24.78 -6.09 -1.26
N LEU A 66 -26.00 -5.60 -1.48
CA LEU A 66 -27.22 -6.10 -0.85
C LEU A 66 -27.45 -7.58 -1.21
#